data_AF-A0A7W7H408-F1
#
_entry.id   AF-A0A7W7H408-F1
#
_cell.length_a   1.000
_cell.length_b   1.000
_cell.length_c   1.000
_cell.angle_alpha   90.00
_cell.angle_beta   90.00
_cell.angle_gamma   90.00
#
_symmetry.space_group_name_H-M   'P 1'
#
loop_
_entity.id
_entity.type
_entity.pdbx_description
1 polymer ?
#
loop_
_entity_poly.entity_id
_entity_poly.type
_entity_poly.pdbx_seq_one_letter_code
_entity_poly.pdbx_strand_id
1 'polypeptide(L)'
;MCPVQRRPLLPGRLTEDPFPVRPQRARNNVRLGAYAYAARAVPVGLVAAVLPGAGPGTGVGWLLAVAAVIQAFDVAIGVWRREAGMTIGASSLTVIHTVTAIALW
;
A
#
# COMPACT_ATOMS: atom_id res chain seq x y z
N MET A 1 -8.93 6.51 65.10
CA MET A 1 -7.96 5.66 64.39
C MET A 1 -8.43 5.51 62.94
N CYS A 2 -7.76 6.13 61.97
CA CYS A 2 -8.08 6.02 60.54
C CYS A 2 -7.24 4.90 59.90
N PRO A 3 -7.81 4.04 59.04
CA PRO A 3 -6.99 3.07 58.30
C PRO A 3 -6.27 3.78 57.15
N VAL A 4 -4.94 3.75 57.19
CA VAL A 4 -4.08 4.15 56.07
C VAL A 4 -4.20 3.09 54.98
N GLN A 5 -4.99 3.41 53.95
CA GLN A 5 -5.14 2.60 52.75
C GLN A 5 -3.88 2.76 51.88
N ARG A 6 -2.90 1.87 52.05
CA ARG A 6 -1.69 1.85 51.22
C ARG A 6 -2.05 1.40 49.81
N ARG A 7 -2.09 2.34 48.86
CA ARG A 7 -2.14 2.01 47.43
C ARG A 7 -0.85 1.27 47.04
N PRO A 8 -0.92 0.17 46.27
CA PRO A 8 0.27 -0.43 45.69
C PRO A 8 0.91 0.58 44.72
N LEU A 9 2.18 0.89 44.94
CA LEU A 9 3.03 1.63 44.01
C LEU A 9 3.20 0.75 42.76
N LEU A 10 2.49 1.08 41.69
CA LEU A 10 2.71 0.50 40.37
C LEU A 10 4.16 0.84 39.94
N PRO A 11 5.00 -0.17 39.69
CA PRO A 11 6.37 0.07 39.25
C PRO A 11 6.36 0.62 37.82
N GLY A 12 7.03 1.76 37.63
CA GLY A 12 7.57 2.16 36.32
C GLY A 12 6.56 2.64 35.28
N ARG A 13 5.93 3.80 35.53
CA ARG A 13 5.45 4.67 34.44
C ARG A 13 6.65 5.40 33.84
N LEU A 14 7.49 4.69 33.09
CA LEU A 14 8.59 5.27 32.33
C LEU A 14 8.19 5.28 30.85
N THR A 15 8.30 6.48 30.25
CA THR A 15 8.08 6.85 28.84
C THR A 15 6.64 7.17 28.44
N GLU A 16 6.30 8.46 28.49
CA GLU A 16 5.47 9.19 27.53
C GLU A 16 4.56 8.33 26.63
N ASP A 17 3.27 8.21 26.92
CA ASP A 17 2.30 7.78 25.89
C ASP A 17 2.23 8.90 24.83
N PRO A 18 2.86 8.77 23.65
CA PRO A 18 2.92 9.85 22.68
C PRO A 18 1.60 9.82 21.91
N PHE A 19 0.68 10.72 22.27
CA PHE A 19 -0.65 10.86 21.66
C PHE A 19 -1.58 9.62 21.81
N PRO A 20 -2.86 9.80 22.17
CA PRO A 20 -3.81 8.69 22.17
C PRO A 20 -4.12 8.25 20.72
N VAL A 21 -3.36 7.29 20.19
CA VAL A 21 -3.68 6.65 18.91
C VAL A 21 -4.87 5.73 19.12
N ARG A 22 -6.02 6.04 18.52
CA ARG A 22 -7.20 5.18 18.61
C ARG A 22 -6.85 3.79 18.06
N PRO A 23 -7.01 2.69 18.82
CA PRO A 23 -6.56 1.36 18.39
C PRO A 23 -7.22 0.89 17.09
N GLN A 24 -8.45 1.33 16.81
CA GLN A 24 -9.12 1.08 15.54
C GLN A 24 -8.43 1.76 14.34
N ARG A 25 -7.88 2.97 14.55
CA ARG A 25 -7.13 3.71 13.53
C ARG A 25 -5.70 3.18 13.35
N ALA A 26 -5.09 2.62 14.39
CA ALA A 26 -3.81 1.92 14.18
C ALA A 26 -4.03 0.67 13.30
N ARG A 27 -5.06 -0.14 13.60
CA ARG A 27 -5.37 -1.36 12.83
C ARG A 27 -5.80 -1.09 11.39
N ASN A 28 -6.56 -0.03 11.13
CA ASN A 28 -7.00 0.27 9.77
C ASN A 28 -5.82 0.75 8.88
N ASN A 29 -4.88 1.51 9.44
CA ASN A 29 -3.65 1.93 8.74
C ASN A 29 -2.78 0.73 8.38
N VAL A 30 -2.63 -0.26 9.28
CA VAL A 30 -1.88 -1.49 9.01
C VAL A 30 -2.52 -2.29 7.88
N ARG A 31 -3.85 -2.49 7.92
CA ARG A 31 -4.57 -3.19 6.85
C ARG A 31 -4.46 -2.46 5.51
N LEU A 32 -4.56 -1.14 5.52
CA LEU A 32 -4.43 -0.32 4.31
C LEU A 32 -3.01 -0.42 3.70
N GLY A 33 -1.97 -0.37 4.54
CA GLY A 33 -0.60 -0.61 4.10
C GLY A 33 -0.42 -2.00 3.48
N ALA A 34 -1.04 -3.02 4.09
CA ALA A 34 -1.03 -4.38 3.54
C ALA A 34 -1.77 -4.47 2.20
N TYR A 35 -2.91 -3.78 2.03
CA TYR A 35 -3.61 -3.73 0.74
C TYR A 35 -2.81 -3.00 -0.33
N ALA A 36 -2.18 -1.87 0.00
CA ALA A 36 -1.32 -1.13 -0.93
C ALA A 36 -0.09 -1.97 -1.35
N TYR A 37 0.48 -2.72 -0.40
CA TYR A 37 1.56 -3.66 -0.70
C TYR A 37 1.08 -4.78 -1.62
N ALA A 38 -0.05 -5.42 -1.30
CA ALA A 38 -0.62 -6.51 -2.10
C ALA A 38 -0.96 -6.06 -3.53
N ALA A 39 -1.53 -4.86 -3.69
CA ALA A 39 -1.85 -4.25 -4.98
C ALA A 39 -0.63 -4.11 -5.90
N ARG A 40 0.58 -4.04 -5.34
CA ARG A 40 1.86 -3.96 -6.09
C ARG A 40 2.51 -5.34 -6.24
N ALA A 41 2.62 -6.07 -5.13
CA ALA A 41 3.34 -7.33 -5.08
C ALA A 41 2.66 -8.43 -5.90
N VAL A 42 1.32 -8.47 -5.92
CA VAL A 42 0.58 -9.50 -6.66
C VAL A 42 0.78 -9.37 -8.17
N PRO A 43 0.56 -8.20 -8.81
CA PRO A 43 0.86 -8.03 -10.24
C PRO A 43 2.31 -8.34 -10.60
N VAL A 44 3.28 -7.85 -9.81
CA VAL A 44 4.72 -8.11 -10.04
C VAL A 44 5.03 -9.60 -9.94
N GLY A 45 4.52 -10.27 -8.90
CA GLY A 45 4.74 -11.70 -8.69
C GLY A 45 4.16 -12.56 -9.81
N LEU A 46 2.97 -12.22 -10.31
CA LEU A 46 2.34 -12.92 -11.43
C LEU A 46 3.17 -12.81 -12.71
N VAL A 47 3.63 -11.60 -13.06
CA VAL A 47 4.50 -11.47 -14.25
C VAL A 47 5.84 -12.15 -14.03
N ALA A 48 6.47 -12.02 -12.86
CA ALA A 48 7.73 -12.72 -12.59
C ALA A 48 7.61 -14.25 -12.76
N ALA A 49 6.44 -14.82 -12.45
CA ALA A 49 6.17 -16.25 -12.66
C ALA A 49 5.97 -16.63 -14.14
N VAL A 50 5.35 -15.77 -14.95
CA VAL A 50 4.98 -16.06 -16.35
C VAL A 50 6.09 -15.66 -17.33
N LEU A 51 6.83 -14.59 -17.05
CA LEU A 51 7.81 -13.98 -17.95
C LEU A 51 8.89 -14.93 -18.46
N PRO A 52 9.45 -15.87 -17.67
CA PRO A 52 10.45 -16.82 -18.14
C PRO A 52 9.93 -17.77 -19.24
N GLY A 53 8.61 -18.02 -19.27
CA GLY A 53 7.97 -18.80 -20.32
C GLY A 53 7.47 -17.97 -21.51
N ALA A 54 7.58 -16.64 -21.43
CA ALA A 54 7.20 -15.74 -22.51
C ALA A 54 8.29 -15.71 -23.60
N GLY A 55 7.88 -15.64 -24.87
CA GLY A 55 8.81 -15.62 -26.00
C GLY A 55 9.78 -14.43 -25.97
N PRO A 56 10.94 -14.53 -26.65
CA PRO A 56 11.94 -13.46 -26.69
C PRO A 56 11.34 -12.11 -27.09
N GLY A 57 11.74 -11.03 -26.40
CA GLY A 57 11.34 -9.66 -26.74
C GLY A 57 10.04 -9.15 -26.09
N THR A 58 9.19 -10.03 -25.54
CA THR A 58 7.88 -9.61 -24.97
C THR A 58 7.98 -9.05 -23.53
N GLY A 59 9.15 -9.15 -22.89
CA GLY A 59 9.32 -8.86 -21.47
C GLY A 59 8.96 -7.41 -21.08
N VAL A 60 9.31 -6.44 -21.93
CA VAL A 60 9.03 -5.02 -21.67
C VAL A 60 7.51 -4.74 -21.73
N GLY A 61 6.81 -5.33 -22.71
CA GLY A 61 5.34 -5.19 -22.83
C GLY A 61 4.62 -5.71 -21.58
N TRP A 62 5.02 -6.88 -21.08
CA TRP A 62 4.48 -7.45 -19.84
C TRP A 62 4.75 -6.58 -18.60
N LEU A 63 5.95 -6.02 -18.48
CA LEU A 63 6.29 -5.11 -17.39
C LEU A 63 5.47 -3.82 -17.43
N LEU A 64 5.25 -3.25 -18.62
CA LEU A 64 4.41 -2.08 -18.81
C LEU A 64 2.94 -2.37 -18.50
N ALA A 65 2.43 -3.55 -18.90
CA ALA A 65 1.07 -3.98 -18.55
C ALA A 65 0.89 -4.10 -17.03
N VAL A 66 1.86 -4.68 -16.33
CA VAL A 66 1.84 -4.74 -14.86
C VAL A 66 1.90 -3.36 -14.23
N ALA A 67 2.78 -2.48 -14.73
CA ALA A 67 2.86 -1.12 -14.24
C ALA A 67 1.52 -0.39 -14.41
N ALA A 68 0.83 -0.57 -15.54
CA ALA A 68 -0.51 -0.02 -15.75
C ALA A 68 -1.53 -0.53 -14.72
N VAL A 69 -1.54 -1.84 -14.43
CA VAL A 69 -2.42 -2.43 -13.40
C VAL A 69 -2.13 -1.87 -12.00
N ILE A 70 -0.86 -1.75 -11.64
CA ILE A 70 -0.45 -1.19 -10.35
C ILE A 70 -0.93 0.26 -10.22
N GLN A 71 -0.76 1.06 -11.27
CA GLN A 71 -1.21 2.45 -11.23
C GLN A 71 -2.74 2.58 -11.19
N ALA A 72 -3.49 1.66 -11.81
CA ALA A 72 -4.94 1.63 -11.66
C ALA A 72 -5.37 1.37 -10.20
N PHE A 73 -4.64 0.51 -9.46
CA PHE A 73 -4.88 0.34 -8.02
C PHE A 73 -4.52 1.58 -7.22
N ASP A 74 -3.41 2.26 -7.54
CA ASP A 74 -3.05 3.53 -6.91
C ASP A 74 -4.10 4.61 -7.19
N VAL A 75 -4.74 4.65 -8.37
CA VAL A 75 -5.90 5.53 -8.63
C VAL A 75 -7.05 5.20 -7.71
N ALA A 76 -7.43 3.92 -7.60
CA ALA A 76 -8.53 3.49 -6.73
C ALA A 76 -8.29 3.86 -5.25
N ILE A 77 -7.06 3.64 -4.75
CA ILE A 77 -6.67 4.03 -3.40
C ILE A 77 -6.67 5.56 -3.26
N GLY A 78 -6.19 6.30 -4.26
CA GLY A 78 -6.18 7.76 -4.28
C GLY A 78 -7.59 8.36 -4.18
N VAL A 79 -8.53 7.82 -4.97
CA VAL A 79 -9.95 8.21 -4.94
C VAL A 79 -10.57 7.90 -3.58
N TRP A 80 -10.34 6.70 -3.04
CA TRP A 80 -10.87 6.31 -1.73
C TRP A 80 -10.35 7.23 -0.61
N ARG A 81 -9.10 7.65 -0.71
CA ARG A 81 -8.48 8.57 0.26
C ARG A 81 -8.75 10.05 0.00
N ARG A 82 -9.39 10.40 -1.13
CA ARG A 82 -9.55 11.79 -1.62
C ARG A 82 -8.22 12.52 -1.78
N GLU A 83 -7.20 11.81 -2.23
CA GLU A 83 -5.85 12.35 -2.45
C GLU A 83 -5.68 12.70 -3.92
N ALA A 84 -5.94 13.97 -4.24
CA ALA A 84 -5.95 14.45 -5.62
C ALA A 84 -4.59 14.21 -6.32
N GLY A 85 -3.48 14.45 -5.62
CA GLY A 85 -2.13 14.25 -6.18
C GLY A 85 -1.86 12.80 -6.58
N MET A 86 -2.21 11.84 -5.72
CA MET A 86 -2.07 10.41 -5.99
C MET A 86 -2.99 9.97 -7.14
N THR A 87 -4.24 10.44 -7.13
CA THR A 87 -5.23 10.11 -8.16
C THR A 87 -4.78 10.59 -9.53
N ILE A 88 -4.37 11.86 -9.65
CA ILE A 88 -3.94 12.46 -10.93
C ILE A 88 -2.65 11.80 -11.42
N GLY A 89 -1.63 11.70 -10.55
CA GLY A 89 -0.35 11.10 -10.92
C GLY A 89 -0.50 9.66 -11.38
N ALA A 90 -1.19 8.83 -10.60
CA ALA A 90 -1.43 7.43 -10.94
C ALA A 90 -2.29 7.29 -12.21
N SER A 91 -3.25 8.17 -12.44
CA SER A 91 -4.06 8.16 -13.68
C SER A 91 -3.19 8.42 -14.92
N SER A 92 -2.35 9.45 -14.88
CA SER A 92 -1.43 9.77 -15.98
C SER A 92 -0.47 8.63 -16.28
N LEU A 93 0.15 8.06 -15.24
CA LEU A 93 1.04 6.92 -15.40
C LEU A 93 0.30 5.68 -15.91
N THR A 94 -0.95 5.42 -15.49
CA THR A 94 -1.77 4.32 -16.02
C THR A 94 -1.92 4.44 -17.54
N VAL A 95 -2.27 5.62 -18.03
CA VAL A 95 -2.42 5.88 -19.47
C VAL A 95 -1.10 5.66 -20.22
N ILE A 96 -0.01 6.26 -19.74
CA ILE A 96 1.32 6.15 -20.38
C ILE A 96 1.74 4.68 -20.50
N HIS A 97 1.66 3.92 -19.41
CA HIS A 97 2.06 2.52 -19.42
C HIS A 97 1.16 1.67 -20.31
N THR A 98 -0.16 1.91 -20.30
CA THR A 98 -1.10 1.19 -21.17
C THR A 98 -0.82 1.44 -22.65
N VAL A 99 -0.67 2.71 -23.04
CA VAL A 99 -0.39 3.08 -24.44
C VAL A 99 0.95 2.53 -24.88
N THR A 100 1.99 2.65 -24.04
CA THR A 100 3.33 2.13 -24.37
C THR A 100 3.33 0.60 -24.45
N ALA A 101 2.58 -0.09 -23.57
CA ALA A 101 2.43 -1.54 -23.63
C ALA A 101 1.79 -1.99 -24.95
N ILE A 102 0.71 -1.32 -25.37
CA ILE A 102 0.03 -1.61 -26.66
C ILE A 102 0.97 -1.36 -27.84
N ALA A 103 1.79 -0.30 -27.79
CA ALA A 103 2.71 0.04 -28.87
C ALA A 103 3.91 -0.92 -28.99
N LEU A 104 4.26 -1.62 -27.91
CA LEU A 104 5.40 -2.56 -27.86
C LEU A 104 4.99 -4.03 -27.98
N TRP A 105 3.69 -4.31 -28.12
CA TRP A 105 3.18 -5.67 -28.24
C TRP A 105 3.28 -6.19 -29.67
#